data_AF-X0SNL5-F1
#
_entry.id   AF-X0SNL5-F1
#
_cell.length_a   1.000
_cell.length_b   1.000
_cell.length_c   1.000
_cell.angle_alpha   90.00
_cell.angle_beta   90.00
_cell.angle_gamma   90.00
#
_symmetry.space_group_name_H-M   'P 1'
#
loop_
_entity.id
_entity.type
_entity.pdbx_description
1 polymer ?
#
loop_
_entity_poly.entity_id
_entity_poly.type
_entity_poly.pdbx_seq_one_letter_code
_entity_poly.pdbx_strand_id
1 'polypeptide(L)' 'MALKGFTRNFKPLEILTEEQVEAIHRGTLEVLWVTGVRVEHERALKLFESNGCKVDYDDMRVRI' A
#
# COMPACT_ATOMS: atom_id res chain seq x y z
N MET A 1 -21.06 -22.62 19.95
CA MET A 1 -21.38 -21.25 20.40
C MET A 1 -20.07 -20.48 20.45
N ALA A 2 -19.85 -19.51 19.55
CA ALA A 2 -18.57 -18.79 19.48
C ALA A 2 -18.45 -17.84 20.69
N LEU A 3 -17.28 -17.83 21.34
CA LEU A 3 -16.99 -16.92 22.46
C LEU A 3 -17.00 -15.47 21.97
N LYS A 4 -17.66 -14.59 22.73
CA LYS A 4 -17.68 -13.15 22.46
C LYS A 4 -16.25 -12.61 22.64
N GLY A 5 -15.65 -12.11 21.56
CA GLY A 5 -14.29 -11.59 21.57
C GLY A 5 -14.11 -10.37 22.49
N PHE A 6 -12.86 -10.07 22.84
CA PHE A 6 -12.51 -8.89 23.63
C PHE A 6 -12.47 -7.63 22.75
N THR A 7 -13.11 -6.55 23.18
CA THR A 7 -13.06 -5.23 22.52
C THR A 7 -12.25 -4.27 23.37
N ARG A 8 -11.23 -3.63 22.78
CA ARG A 8 -10.37 -2.66 23.48
C ARG A 8 -11.11 -1.34 23.66
N ASN A 9 -11.23 -0.87 24.91
CA ASN A 9 -11.89 0.40 25.26
C ASN A 9 -10.92 1.60 25.37
N PHE A 10 -9.68 1.43 24.92
CA PHE A 10 -8.62 2.46 24.96
C PHE A 10 -7.81 2.45 23.66
N LYS A 11 -7.00 3.48 23.44
CA LYS A 11 -6.17 3.59 22.23
C LYS A 11 -5.00 2.58 22.25
N PRO A 12 -4.49 2.12 21.10
CA PRO A 12 -3.26 1.36 21.06
C PRO A 12 -2.09 2.19 21.61
N LEU A 13 -1.02 1.52 22.02
CA LEU A 13 0.24 2.19 22.29
C LEU A 13 0.83 2.72 20.97
N GLU A 14 1.05 4.03 20.91
CA GLU A 14 1.66 4.71 19.77
C GLU A 14 3.15 4.89 20.06
N ILE A 15 3.99 4.09 19.39
CA ILE A 15 5.45 4.10 19.57
C ILE A 15 6.17 5.04 18.61
N LEU A 16 5.47 5.50 17.56
CA LEU A 16 5.97 6.45 16.58
C LEU A 16 5.32 7.80 16.79
N THR A 17 6.12 8.85 16.60
CA THR A 17 5.63 10.24 16.47
C THR A 17 4.92 10.42 15.13
N GLU A 18 4.10 11.47 15.01
CA GLU A 18 3.41 11.79 13.76
C GLU A 18 4.40 12.05 12.62
N GLU A 19 5.51 12.71 12.92
CA GLU A 19 6.58 12.99 11.95
C GLU A 19 7.25 11.71 11.45
N GLN A 20 7.41 10.70 12.32
CA GLN A 20 7.95 9.39 11.93
C GLN A 20 6.96 8.61 11.07
N VAL A 21 5.66 8.70 11.36
CA VAL A 21 4.62 8.11 10.52
C VAL A 21 4.63 8.74 9.13
N GLU A 22 4.71 10.08 9.05
CA GLU A 22 4.78 10.81 7.79
C GLU A 22 6.07 10.48 7.01
N ALA A 23 7.20 10.31 7.70
CA ALA A 23 8.44 9.89 7.06
C ALA A 23 8.31 8.50 6.40
N ILE A 24 7.67 7.54 7.08
CA ILE A 24 7.38 6.21 6.51
C ILE A 24 6.41 6.33 5.34
N HIS A 25 5.38 7.17 5.47
CA HIS A 25 4.40 7.39 4.41
C HIS A 25 5.08 7.90 3.13
N ARG A 26 5.91 8.94 3.23
CA ARG A 26 6.68 9.49 2.11
C ARG A 26 7.65 8.50 1.50
N GLY A 27 8.40 7.77 2.33
CA GLY A 27 9.31 6.73 1.85
C GLY A 27 8.57 5.62 1.10
N THR A 28 7.37 5.25 1.55
CA THR A 28 6.52 4.28 0.86
C THR A 28 6.10 4.80 -0.52
N LEU A 29 5.66 6.06 -0.61
CA LEU A 29 5.30 6.69 -1.88
C LEU A 29 6.49 6.75 -2.84
N GLU A 30 7.69 7.07 -2.36
CA GLU A 30 8.90 7.06 -3.18
C GLU A 30 9.18 5.67 -3.76
N VAL A 31 9.07 4.61 -2.95
CA VAL A 31 9.23 3.23 -3.43
C VAL A 31 8.16 2.90 -4.48
N LEU A 32 6.90 3.26 -4.26
CA LEU A 32 5.82 3.01 -5.22
C LEU A 32 6.01 3.77 -6.54
N TRP A 33 6.56 4.99 -6.49
CA TRP A 33 6.79 5.79 -7.69
C TRP A 33 8.05 5.38 -8.45
N VAL A 34 9.16 5.14 -7.76
CA VAL A 34 10.47 4.84 -8.37
C VAL A 34 10.56 3.36 -8.74
N THR A 35 10.35 2.48 -7.77
CA THR A 35 10.50 1.04 -7.94
C THR A 35 9.21 0.40 -8.46
N GLY A 36 8.05 0.81 -7.94
CA GLY A 36 6.77 0.22 -8.29
C GLY A 36 6.56 -1.20 -7.75
N VAL A 37 5.42 -1.78 -8.10
CA VAL A 37 4.96 -3.10 -7.65
C VAL A 37 4.77 -4.02 -8.85
N ARG A 38 5.28 -5.25 -8.76
CA ARG A 38 5.05 -6.28 -9.79
C ARG A 38 3.68 -6.93 -9.58
N VAL A 39 2.87 -6.94 -10.64
CA VAL A 39 1.51 -7.46 -10.64
C VAL A 39 1.37 -8.46 -11.79
N GLU A 40 1.45 -9.75 -11.46
CA GLU A 40 1.49 -10.84 -12.44
C GLU A 40 0.10 -11.22 -13.00
N HIS A 41 -0.84 -10.27 -13.03
CA HIS A 41 -2.19 -10.50 -13.52
C HIS A 41 -2.60 -9.39 -14.50
N GLU A 42 -2.70 -9.73 -15.78
CA GLU A 42 -2.90 -8.76 -16.88
C GLU A 42 -4.13 -7.86 -16.71
N ARG A 43 -5.25 -8.42 -16.23
CA ARG A 43 -6.46 -7.60 -15.99
C ARG A 43 -6.25 -6.58 -14.88
N ALA A 44 -5.41 -6.91 -13.88
CA ALA A 44 -5.07 -5.97 -12.83
C ALA A 44 -4.17 -4.86 -13.37
N LEU A 45 -3.18 -5.20 -14.21
CA LEU A 45 -2.35 -4.19 -14.90
C LEU A 45 -3.20 -3.21 -15.72
N LYS A 46 -4.15 -3.69 -16.51
CA LYS A 46 -5.10 -2.84 -17.27
C LYS A 46 -5.96 -1.96 -16.36
N LEU A 47 -6.39 -2.49 -15.20
CA LEU A 47 -7.14 -1.70 -14.23
C LEU A 47 -6.29 -0.55 -13.68
N PHE A 48 -5.03 -0.81 -13.33
CA PHE A 48 -4.11 0.24 -12.87
C PHE A 48 -3.88 1.32 -13.92
N GLU A 49 -3.62 0.92 -15.17
CA GLU A 49 -3.46 1.86 -16.28
C GLU A 49 -4.71 2.73 -16.48
N SER A 50 -5.91 2.13 -16.46
CA SER A 50 -7.17 2.87 -16.62
C SER A 50 -7.46 3.87 -15.48
N ASN A 51 -6.82 3.69 -14.32
CA ASN A 51 -6.91 4.60 -13.18
C ASN A 51 -5.73 5.58 -13.11
N GLY A 52 -4.92 5.68 -14.17
CA GLY A 52 -3.85 6.67 -14.32
C GLY A 52 -2.50 6.26 -13.73
N CYS A 53 -2.33 5.01 -13.31
CA CYS A 53 -1.02 4.51 -12.89
C CYS A 53 -0.14 4.23 -14.12
N LYS A 54 1.17 4.36 -13.97
CA LYS A 54 2.13 4.03 -15.03
C LYS A 54 2.40 2.54 -15.02
N VAL A 55 2.11 1.87 -16.13
CA VAL A 55 2.24 0.41 -16.23
C VAL A 55 3.30 0.04 -17.27
N ASP A 56 4.20 -0.85 -16.85
CA ASP A 56 5.17 -1.53 -17.68
C ASP A 56 4.68 -2.98 -17.87
N TYR A 57 4.20 -3.30 -19.07
CA TYR A 57 3.63 -4.62 -19.37
C TYR A 57 4.70 -5.68 -19.61
N ASP A 58 5.90 -5.29 -20.04
CA ASP A 58 7.00 -6.22 -20.30
C ASP A 58 7.52 -6.78 -18.98
N ASP A 59 7.66 -5.91 -17.98
CA ASP A 59 8.16 -6.26 -16.64
C ASP A 59 7.03 -6.56 -15.63
N MET A 60 5.78 -6.49 -16.09
CA MET A 60 4.53 -6.63 -15.31
C MET A 60 4.52 -5.74 -14.06
N ARG A 61 4.88 -4.46 -14.20
CA ARG A 61 5.17 -3.55 -13.08
C ARG A 61 4.32 -2.28 -13.15
N VAL A 62 3.78 -1.88 -12.01
CA VAL A 62 2.94 -0.69 -11.84
C VAL A 62 3.65 0.33 -10.96
N ARG A 63 3.68 1.60 -11.37
CA ARG A 63 4.13 2.74 -10.58
C ARG A 63 2.94 3.68 -10.34
N ILE A 64 2.77 4.09 -9.08
CA ILE A 64 1.61 4.84 -8.58
C ILE A 64 2.03 6.26 -8.24
#